data_AF-A0A7C4Y6V8-F1
#
_entry.id   AF-A0A7C4Y6V8-F1
#
_cell.length_a   1.000
_cell.length_b   1.000
_cell.length_c   1.000
_cell.angle_alpha   90.00
_cell.angle_beta   90.00
_cell.angle_gamma   90.00
#
_symmetry.space_group_name_H-M   'P 1'
#
loop_
_entity.id
_entity.type
_entity.pdbx_description
1 polymer ?
#
loop_
_entity_poly.entity_id
_entity_poly.type
_entity_poly.pdbx_seq_one_letter_code
_entity_poly.pdbx_strand_id
1 'polypeptide(L)'
;MSTSTTEAQRLKVFVSYSREDAPFADELVDGLDLLGFATTIDRHSILEGEDWKKRLGALIADADTVVFILSPASVTSAVCAWEVEEAHRLSKRILPVLWKPVGETPVPPRLAALNYVRFDGGRPFVAALRALGRALESDVEWLREHTRLLARAMEWDRGGRSEIRLLSGRDIDDAKQWVARRPKDAPEPTPLHLDFIQQSERAQAARQNEEARRLQEMAAATAAREAALKAAEVATQEKALASRRMVRWTLAGAAVAMLFAIAAGAAAYYAFEQQAFAEQQRMAAEGQKRFAEDQKRIAEQQTRIAKKQRELLAPGPLVETKLGDIDAPIVVIEYSSVTCPHCGNYRANTFPTLKEKYIDTGLVLYISREFPLDELAAAGYMLARCKKSDQSFALIQSMLRSQDKLLVGTDTPAERLFSVVREAGFSRAEFERCLADNELFSAVASVRQRAHEKHGVNAVPTFFVNEHKLVGNHELKEFEAIFALYLDRKD
;
A
#
# COMPACT_ATOMS: atom_id res chain seq x y z
N MET A 1 -10.59 -6.92 22.60
CA MET A 1 -11.74 -6.19 22.05
C MET A 1 -11.21 -5.18 21.05
N SER A 2 -11.27 -5.52 19.77
CA SER A 2 -10.84 -4.67 18.64
C SER A 2 -11.94 -3.68 18.29
N THR A 3 -11.70 -2.38 18.45
CA THR A 3 -12.59 -1.31 17.99
C THR A 3 -12.04 -0.54 16.79
N SER A 4 -10.73 -0.66 16.47
CA SER A 4 -10.12 0.15 15.39
C SER A 4 -10.31 -0.41 13.97
N THR A 5 -10.63 -1.71 13.82
CA THR A 5 -10.97 -2.28 12.50
C THR A 5 -12.40 -1.92 12.07
N THR A 6 -13.25 -1.51 13.02
CA THR A 6 -14.68 -1.31 12.77
C THR A 6 -14.97 0.04 12.14
N GLU A 7 -14.24 1.10 12.47
CA GLU A 7 -14.56 2.48 12.06
C GLU A 7 -14.30 2.75 10.57
N ALA A 8 -13.18 2.27 10.03
CA ALA A 8 -12.86 2.37 8.59
C ALA A 8 -13.80 1.53 7.69
N GLN A 9 -14.60 0.65 8.28
CA GLN A 9 -15.60 -0.18 7.60
C GLN A 9 -17.04 0.30 7.86
N ARG A 10 -17.26 1.46 8.50
CA ARG A 10 -18.61 2.02 8.64
C ARG A 10 -18.95 2.85 7.41
N LEU A 11 -20.20 2.75 6.96
CA LEU A 11 -20.70 3.65 5.92
C LEU A 11 -20.81 5.06 6.53
N LYS A 12 -20.23 6.05 5.86
CA LYS A 12 -20.21 7.44 6.32
C LYS A 12 -21.49 8.15 5.93
N VAL A 13 -22.18 8.71 6.91
CA VAL A 13 -23.48 9.36 6.70
C VAL A 13 -23.41 10.81 7.15
N PHE A 14 -23.68 11.74 6.24
CA PHE A 14 -23.86 13.15 6.61
C PHE A 14 -25.34 13.46 6.81
N VAL A 15 -25.70 14.02 7.97
CA VAL A 15 -27.08 14.41 8.28
C VAL A 15 -27.26 15.90 8.00
N SER A 16 -28.05 16.22 6.99
CA SER A 16 -28.50 17.57 6.63
C SER A 16 -29.84 17.85 7.29
N TYR A 17 -29.96 18.99 7.98
CA TYR A 17 -31.11 19.33 8.81
C TYR A 17 -31.25 20.85 8.96
N SER A 18 -32.45 21.31 9.32
CA SER A 18 -32.65 22.68 9.82
C SER A 18 -32.29 22.76 11.29
N ARG A 19 -31.69 23.87 11.74
CA ARG A 19 -31.41 24.11 13.16
C ARG A 19 -32.64 24.01 14.06
N GLU A 20 -33.83 24.28 13.52
CA GLU A 20 -35.11 24.13 14.23
C GLU A 20 -35.49 22.67 14.53
N ASP A 21 -34.89 21.73 13.81
CA ASP A 21 -35.10 20.29 13.98
C ASP A 21 -33.92 19.61 14.69
N ALA A 22 -33.02 20.38 15.32
CA ALA A 22 -31.85 19.86 16.03
C ALA A 22 -32.17 18.72 17.02
N PRO A 23 -33.24 18.81 17.86
CA PRO A 23 -33.53 17.72 18.80
C PRO A 23 -33.81 16.37 18.12
N PHE A 24 -34.50 16.40 16.98
CA PHE A 24 -34.77 15.17 16.21
C PHE A 24 -33.52 14.71 15.44
N ALA A 25 -32.73 15.65 14.93
CA ALA A 25 -31.47 15.33 14.26
C ALA A 25 -30.49 14.63 15.21
N ASP A 26 -30.40 15.08 16.47
CA ASP A 26 -29.57 14.43 17.49
C ASP A 26 -30.08 13.01 17.82
N GLU A 27 -31.39 12.83 18.00
CA GLU A 27 -31.98 11.50 18.23
C GLU A 27 -31.71 10.54 17.04
N LEU A 28 -31.78 11.06 15.81
CA LEU A 28 -31.51 10.29 14.61
C LEU A 28 -30.03 9.90 14.49
N VAL A 29 -29.11 10.82 14.79
CA VAL A 29 -27.66 10.60 14.81
C VAL A 29 -27.32 9.50 15.82
N ASP A 30 -27.81 9.61 17.06
CA ASP A 30 -27.59 8.60 18.10
C ASP A 30 -28.11 7.22 17.66
N GLY A 31 -29.30 7.20 17.06
CA GLY A 31 -29.90 5.97 16.52
C GLY A 31 -29.07 5.33 15.41
N LEU A 32 -28.50 6.12 14.50
CA LEU A 32 -27.68 5.64 13.40
C LEU A 32 -26.30 5.16 13.87
N ASP A 33 -25.69 5.86 14.84
CA ASP A 33 -24.42 5.44 15.45
C ASP A 33 -24.58 4.08 16.17
N LEU A 34 -25.71 3.88 16.87
CA LEU A 34 -26.06 2.60 17.48
C LEU A 34 -26.26 1.47 16.46
N LEU A 35 -26.70 1.80 15.24
CA LEU A 35 -26.80 0.86 14.12
C LEU A 35 -25.44 0.61 13.42
N GLY A 36 -24.36 1.28 13.83
CA GLY A 36 -23.01 1.06 13.31
C GLY A 36 -22.65 1.91 12.10
N PHE A 37 -23.40 2.97 11.81
CA PHE A 37 -23.02 3.98 10.81
C PHE A 37 -22.01 4.96 11.42
N ALA A 38 -21.18 5.60 10.58
CA ALA A 38 -20.33 6.70 11.00
C ALA A 38 -21.04 8.00 10.63
N THR A 39 -21.74 8.61 11.58
CA THR A 39 -22.54 9.80 11.30
C THR A 39 -21.80 11.10 11.57
N THR A 40 -22.06 12.08 10.72
CA THR A 40 -21.51 13.44 10.82
C THR A 40 -22.62 14.45 10.61
N ILE A 41 -22.67 15.49 11.43
CA ILE A 41 -23.66 16.56 11.39
C ILE A 41 -22.99 17.89 11.70
N ASP A 42 -23.41 18.99 11.05
CA ASP A 42 -22.86 20.30 11.36
C ASP A 42 -23.50 20.88 12.63
N ARG A 43 -22.73 20.90 13.73
CA ARG A 43 -23.16 21.37 15.06
C ARG A 43 -22.75 22.81 15.39
N HIS A 44 -21.99 23.48 14.52
CA HIS A 44 -21.36 24.75 14.88
C HIS A 44 -22.15 25.94 14.33
N SER A 45 -22.43 26.91 15.20
CA SER A 45 -22.72 28.28 14.77
C SER A 45 -21.49 28.78 14.02
N ILE A 46 -21.62 28.95 12.70
CA ILE A 46 -20.59 29.50 11.82
C ILE A 46 -19.97 30.73 12.50
N LEU A 47 -18.68 30.64 12.86
CA LEU A 47 -17.92 31.76 13.41
C LEU A 47 -17.83 32.86 12.33
N GLU A 48 -17.99 34.12 12.74
CA GLU A 48 -17.87 35.27 11.83
C GLU A 48 -16.49 35.27 11.16
N GLY A 49 -16.45 34.93 9.86
CA GLY A 49 -15.21 34.91 9.06
C GLY A 49 -14.84 33.57 8.40
N GLU A 50 -15.50 32.45 8.73
CA GLU A 50 -15.29 31.17 8.03
C GLU A 50 -16.15 31.03 6.76
N ASP A 51 -15.58 30.50 5.68
CA ASP A 51 -16.33 30.10 4.48
C ASP A 51 -17.10 28.80 4.76
N TRP A 52 -18.31 28.95 5.29
CA TRP A 52 -19.20 27.85 5.66
C TRP A 52 -19.48 26.88 4.50
N LYS A 53 -19.48 27.35 3.24
CA LYS A 53 -19.69 26.49 2.06
C LYS A 53 -18.52 25.53 1.87
N LYS A 54 -17.30 25.99 2.11
CA LYS A 54 -16.10 25.15 2.01
C LYS A 54 -16.12 24.03 3.05
N ARG A 55 -16.55 24.34 4.29
CA ARG A 55 -16.68 23.36 5.37
C ARG A 55 -17.78 22.34 5.07
N LEU A 56 -19.01 22.78 4.80
CA LEU A 56 -20.11 21.87 4.49
C LEU A 56 -19.83 21.04 3.23
N GLY A 57 -19.22 21.65 2.21
CA GLY A 57 -18.81 20.94 1.00
C GLY A 57 -17.81 19.82 1.29
N ALA A 58 -16.88 20.01 2.22
CA ALA A 58 -15.96 18.96 2.65
C ALA A 58 -16.67 17.81 3.39
N LEU A 59 -17.65 18.13 4.26
CA LEU A 59 -18.44 17.11 4.96
C LEU A 59 -19.29 16.27 3.99
N ILE A 60 -19.94 16.93 3.02
CA ILE A 60 -20.72 16.26 1.97
C ILE A 60 -19.80 15.41 1.08
N ALA A 61 -18.61 15.92 0.75
CA ALA A 61 -17.63 15.20 -0.06
C ALA A 61 -17.09 13.94 0.65
N ASP A 62 -16.88 13.96 1.96
CA ASP A 62 -16.40 12.81 2.74
C ASP A 62 -17.48 11.75 3.02
N ALA A 63 -18.77 12.13 2.99
CA ALA A 63 -19.87 11.20 3.25
C ALA A 63 -20.18 10.27 2.07
N ASP A 64 -20.55 9.02 2.36
CA ASP A 64 -21.02 8.05 1.36
C ASP A 64 -22.49 8.30 0.99
N THR A 65 -23.29 8.70 1.97
CA THR A 65 -24.71 9.04 1.80
C THR A 65 -25.06 10.28 2.62
N VAL A 66 -25.88 11.14 2.03
CA VAL A 66 -26.48 12.29 2.72
C VAL A 66 -27.88 11.91 3.16
N VAL A 67 -28.14 11.90 4.46
CA VAL A 67 -29.49 11.80 5.01
C VAL A 67 -30.05 13.20 5.17
N PHE A 68 -31.15 13.49 4.50
CA PHE A 68 -31.77 14.82 4.52
C PHE A 68 -33.05 14.79 5.37
N ILE A 69 -33.08 15.52 6.48
CA ILE A 69 -34.27 15.63 7.33
C ILE A 69 -35.25 16.62 6.69
N LEU A 70 -36.36 16.10 6.18
CA LEU A 70 -37.43 16.86 5.55
C LEU A 70 -38.43 17.37 6.61
N SER A 71 -38.56 18.70 6.68
CA SER A 71 -39.50 19.43 7.52
C SER A 71 -39.86 20.76 6.85
N PRO A 72 -40.92 21.47 7.29
CA PRO A 72 -41.22 22.83 6.80
C PRO A 72 -40.05 23.81 6.93
N ALA A 73 -39.20 23.66 7.95
CA ALA A 73 -38.06 24.53 8.18
C ALA A 73 -36.86 24.19 7.28
N SER A 74 -36.62 22.89 6.99
CA SER A 74 -35.50 22.52 6.11
C SER A 74 -35.76 22.82 4.64
N VAL A 75 -37.02 22.74 4.18
CA VAL A 75 -37.35 23.07 2.78
C VAL A 75 -37.31 24.58 2.48
N THR A 76 -37.44 25.44 3.49
CA THR A 76 -37.34 26.90 3.35
C THR A 76 -35.91 27.42 3.61
N SER A 77 -35.02 26.58 4.14
CA SER A 77 -33.63 26.94 4.45
C SER A 77 -32.76 27.02 3.18
N ALA A 78 -32.17 28.20 2.94
CA ALA A 78 -31.22 28.40 1.85
C ALA A 78 -29.95 27.54 1.97
N VAL A 79 -29.53 27.23 3.20
CA VAL A 79 -28.38 26.36 3.47
C VAL A 79 -28.72 24.93 3.06
N CYS A 80 -29.85 24.40 3.51
CA CYS A 80 -30.30 23.05 3.17
C CYS A 80 -30.51 22.90 1.65
N ALA A 81 -31.05 23.93 0.98
CA ALA A 81 -31.15 23.96 -0.48
C ALA A 81 -29.78 23.88 -1.17
N TRP A 82 -28.78 24.60 -0.65
CA TRP A 82 -27.41 24.53 -1.16
C TRP A 82 -26.77 23.14 -0.92
N GLU A 83 -26.98 22.52 0.23
CA GLU A 83 -26.47 21.18 0.53
C GLU A 83 -27.02 20.12 -0.43
N VAL A 84 -28.30 20.23 -0.81
CA VAL A 84 -28.93 19.34 -1.81
C VAL A 84 -28.29 19.50 -3.18
N GLU A 85 -28.04 20.75 -3.61
CA GLU A 85 -27.37 21.00 -4.89
C GLU A 85 -25.91 20.54 -4.88
N GLU A 86 -25.20 20.74 -3.77
CA GLU A 86 -23.81 20.31 -3.64
C GLU A 86 -23.69 18.77 -3.60
N ALA A 87 -24.55 18.10 -2.85
CA ALA A 87 -24.65 16.64 -2.85
C ALA A 87 -24.93 16.11 -4.26
N HIS A 88 -25.82 16.76 -5.01
CA HIS A 88 -26.06 16.39 -6.40
C HIS A 88 -24.86 16.63 -7.31
N ARG A 89 -24.18 17.78 -7.19
CA ARG A 89 -22.98 18.12 -7.97
C ARG A 89 -21.88 17.07 -7.78
N LEU A 90 -21.74 16.58 -6.56
CA LEU A 90 -20.81 15.52 -6.18
C LEU A 90 -21.36 14.10 -6.46
N SER A 91 -22.56 13.99 -7.04
CA SER A 91 -23.28 12.73 -7.29
C SER A 91 -23.37 11.83 -6.06
N LYS A 92 -23.60 12.43 -4.89
CA LYS A 92 -23.83 11.71 -3.64
C LYS A 92 -25.26 11.18 -3.58
N ARG A 93 -25.42 10.02 -2.96
CA ARG A 93 -26.75 9.47 -2.67
C ARG A 93 -27.42 10.33 -1.61
N ILE A 94 -28.66 10.73 -1.86
CA ILE A 94 -29.50 11.45 -0.88
C ILE A 94 -30.63 10.53 -0.43
N LEU A 95 -30.79 10.37 0.89
CA LEU A 95 -31.89 9.65 1.52
C LEU A 95 -32.77 10.62 2.33
N PRO A 96 -33.92 11.04 1.79
CA PRO A 96 -34.82 11.93 2.49
C PRO A 96 -35.61 11.22 3.59
N VAL A 97 -35.54 11.79 4.79
CA VAL A 97 -36.25 11.37 6.01
C VAL A 97 -37.37 12.36 6.29
N LEU A 98 -38.63 11.93 6.14
CA LEU A 98 -39.77 12.78 6.43
C LEU A 98 -40.05 12.78 7.94
N TRP A 99 -39.71 13.89 8.60
CA TRP A 99 -39.93 14.08 10.04
C TRP A 99 -41.24 14.81 10.32
N LYS A 100 -41.49 15.93 9.63
CA LYS A 100 -42.71 16.73 9.73
C LYS A 100 -43.35 16.87 8.35
N PRO A 101 -44.69 16.78 8.24
CA PRO A 101 -45.37 17.06 6.98
C PRO A 101 -45.03 18.46 6.47
N VAL A 102 -44.56 18.54 5.23
CA VAL A 102 -44.20 19.81 4.57
C VAL A 102 -45.41 20.57 4.02
N GLY A 103 -46.60 19.98 4.06
CA GLY A 103 -47.85 20.62 3.61
C GLY A 103 -47.79 21.07 2.16
N GLU A 104 -48.16 22.33 1.91
CA GLU A 104 -48.12 22.97 0.59
C GLU A 104 -46.75 23.59 0.24
N THR A 105 -45.77 23.54 1.15
CA THR A 105 -44.46 24.13 0.90
C THR A 105 -43.71 23.34 -0.18
N PRO A 106 -43.21 23.99 -1.25
CA PRO A 106 -42.58 23.31 -2.36
C PRO A 106 -41.27 22.65 -1.91
N VAL A 107 -41.22 21.33 -2.01
CA VAL A 107 -40.01 20.53 -1.79
C VAL A 107 -39.05 20.73 -2.97
N PRO A 108 -37.73 20.86 -2.74
CA PRO A 108 -36.75 20.89 -3.81
C PRO A 108 -36.96 19.74 -4.82
N PRO A 109 -36.98 19.99 -6.15
CA PRO A 109 -37.36 18.98 -7.15
C PRO A 109 -36.57 17.67 -7.06
N ARG A 110 -35.28 17.76 -6.69
CA ARG A 110 -34.40 16.60 -6.51
C ARG A 110 -34.81 15.71 -5.34
N LEU A 111 -35.38 16.28 -4.28
CA LEU A 111 -35.92 15.54 -3.15
C LEU A 111 -37.36 15.07 -3.41
N ALA A 112 -38.14 15.83 -4.17
CA ALA A 112 -39.50 15.49 -4.55
C ALA A 112 -39.59 14.18 -5.36
N ALA A 113 -38.56 13.86 -6.14
CA ALA A 113 -38.50 12.65 -6.97
C ALA A 113 -38.11 11.37 -6.21
N LEU A 114 -37.74 11.47 -4.92
CA LEU A 114 -37.21 10.34 -4.14
C LEU A 114 -38.27 9.78 -3.18
N ASN A 115 -38.14 8.49 -2.86
CA ASN A 115 -38.95 7.86 -1.82
C ASN A 115 -38.50 8.29 -0.42
N TYR A 116 -39.47 8.56 0.46
CA TYR A 116 -39.21 9.03 1.83
C TYR A 116 -39.19 7.90 2.86
N VAL A 117 -38.19 7.92 3.73
CA VAL A 117 -38.26 7.17 4.98
C VAL A 117 -39.06 7.99 5.99
N ARG A 118 -40.26 7.54 6.30
CA ARG A 118 -41.21 8.27 7.14
C ARG A 118 -40.98 8.00 8.62
N PHE A 119 -40.79 9.08 9.39
CA PHE A 119 -40.76 9.15 10.85
C PHE A 119 -42.01 9.88 11.41
N ASP A 120 -42.92 10.31 10.54
CA ASP A 120 -44.19 10.94 10.90
C ASP A 120 -45.34 9.92 11.04
N GLY A 121 -46.55 10.41 11.34
CA GLY A 121 -47.78 9.61 11.24
C GLY A 121 -47.96 8.51 12.29
N GLY A 122 -47.35 8.66 13.47
CA GLY A 122 -47.51 7.72 14.60
C GLY A 122 -46.69 6.43 14.48
N ARG A 123 -45.80 6.33 13.48
CA ARG A 123 -44.87 5.20 13.36
C ARG A 123 -43.86 5.24 14.52
N PRO A 124 -43.62 4.12 15.24
CA PRO A 124 -42.60 4.09 16.28
C PRO A 124 -41.21 4.42 15.72
N PHE A 125 -40.45 5.28 16.43
CA PHE A 125 -39.12 5.75 16.02
C PHE A 125 -38.19 4.58 15.63
N VAL A 126 -38.08 3.56 16.47
CA VAL A 126 -37.24 2.38 16.22
C VAL A 126 -37.62 1.65 14.92
N ALA A 127 -38.91 1.60 14.57
CA ALA A 127 -39.38 0.96 13.36
C ALA A 127 -39.05 1.78 12.10
N ALA A 128 -39.04 3.11 12.21
CA ALA A 128 -38.61 4.02 11.17
C ALA A 128 -37.08 3.97 10.99
N LEU A 129 -36.33 4.03 12.11
CA LEU A 129 -34.88 3.93 12.15
C LEU A 129 -34.36 2.63 11.50
N ARG A 130 -34.99 1.48 11.80
CA ARG A 130 -34.64 0.21 11.14
C ARG A 130 -34.86 0.24 9.62
N ALA A 131 -35.90 0.94 9.16
CA ALA A 131 -36.14 1.08 7.72
C ALA A 131 -35.11 1.99 7.06
N LEU A 132 -34.68 3.06 7.76
CA LEU A 132 -33.57 3.90 7.32
C LEU A 132 -32.26 3.10 7.25
N GLY A 133 -31.95 2.31 8.27
CA GLY A 133 -30.75 1.46 8.30
C GLY A 133 -30.67 0.51 7.09
N ARG A 134 -31.78 -0.19 6.77
CA ARG A 134 -31.83 -1.05 5.57
C ARG A 134 -31.63 -0.28 4.26
N ALA A 135 -32.13 0.95 4.18
CA ALA A 135 -31.94 1.79 3.00
C ALA A 135 -30.48 2.22 2.86
N LEU A 136 -29.81 2.56 3.97
CA LEU A 136 -28.39 2.90 4.02
C LEU A 136 -27.49 1.72 3.67
N GLU A 137 -27.87 0.49 4.04
CA GLU A 137 -27.11 -0.73 3.75
C GLU A 137 -27.17 -1.17 2.27
N SER A 138 -28.00 -0.54 1.43
CA SER A 138 -28.03 -0.87 0.01
C SER A 138 -26.84 -0.27 -0.73
N ASP A 139 -26.21 -1.07 -1.59
CA ASP A 139 -25.11 -0.64 -2.47
C ASP A 139 -23.90 -0.05 -1.75
N VAL A 140 -23.63 -0.48 -0.51
CA VAL A 140 -22.56 0.08 0.36
C VAL A 140 -21.20 0.08 -0.32
N GLU A 141 -20.81 -1.03 -0.96
CA GLU A 141 -19.53 -1.15 -1.67
C GLU A 141 -19.44 -0.16 -2.84
N TRP A 142 -20.53 0.06 -3.57
CA TRP A 142 -20.59 1.06 -4.64
C TRP A 142 -20.37 2.47 -4.10
N LEU A 143 -21.06 2.82 -3.01
CA LEU A 143 -21.04 4.17 -2.43
C LEU A 143 -19.68 4.52 -1.81
N ARG A 144 -19.05 3.55 -1.15
CA ARG A 144 -17.69 3.72 -0.62
C ARG A 144 -16.67 3.94 -1.72
N GLU A 145 -16.75 3.13 -2.76
CA GLU A 145 -15.81 3.24 -3.88
C GLU A 145 -16.02 4.54 -4.66
N HIS A 146 -17.28 4.97 -4.81
CA HIS A 146 -17.62 6.29 -5.32
C HIS A 146 -16.93 7.41 -4.50
N THR A 147 -17.10 7.43 -3.17
CA THR A 147 -16.48 8.44 -2.30
C THR A 147 -14.95 8.40 -2.36
N ARG A 148 -14.36 7.20 -2.35
CA ARG A 148 -12.90 7.00 -2.42
C ARG A 148 -12.33 7.57 -3.71
N LEU A 149 -12.92 7.24 -4.86
CA LEU A 149 -12.45 7.73 -6.16
C LEU A 149 -12.70 9.24 -6.30
N LEU A 150 -13.80 9.77 -5.76
CA LEU A 150 -14.10 11.20 -5.80
C LEU A 150 -13.05 12.00 -5.05
N ALA A 151 -12.67 11.55 -3.85
CA ALA A 151 -11.65 12.20 -3.05
C ALA A 151 -10.30 12.26 -3.79
N ARG A 152 -9.86 11.12 -4.37
CA ARG A 152 -8.63 11.06 -5.17
C ARG A 152 -8.69 11.96 -6.40
N ALA A 153 -9.82 11.96 -7.12
CA ALA A 153 -10.00 12.79 -8.30
C ALA A 153 -10.01 14.29 -7.96
N MET A 154 -10.64 14.68 -6.84
CA MET A 154 -10.62 16.06 -6.34
C MET A 154 -9.24 16.51 -5.87
N GLU A 155 -8.44 15.61 -5.28
CA GLU A 155 -7.05 15.91 -4.93
C GLU A 155 -6.15 16.03 -6.16
N TRP A 156 -6.36 15.19 -7.17
CA TRP A 156 -5.68 15.27 -8.44
C TRP A 156 -5.98 16.59 -9.16
N ASP A 157 -7.26 16.96 -9.26
CA ASP A 157 -7.70 18.20 -9.92
C ASP A 157 -7.17 19.45 -9.20
N ARG A 158 -7.29 19.52 -7.86
CA ARG A 158 -6.71 20.60 -7.04
C ARG A 158 -5.19 20.63 -7.08
N GLY A 159 -4.55 19.48 -7.25
CA GLY A 159 -3.10 19.31 -7.35
C GLY A 159 -2.53 19.65 -8.74
N GLY A 160 -3.27 20.37 -9.58
CA GLY A 160 -2.85 20.76 -10.92
C GLY A 160 -2.80 19.59 -11.91
N ARG A 161 -3.59 18.53 -11.66
CA ARG A 161 -3.71 17.34 -12.51
C ARG A 161 -2.40 16.58 -12.74
N SER A 162 -1.52 16.58 -11.74
CA SER A 162 -0.22 15.91 -11.82
C SER A 162 -0.32 14.38 -12.04
N GLU A 163 0.52 13.84 -12.92
CA GLU A 163 0.58 12.40 -13.22
C GLU A 163 0.87 11.51 -12.01
N ILE A 164 1.61 12.02 -11.01
CA ILE A 164 1.97 11.25 -9.80
C ILE A 164 0.76 10.89 -8.93
N ARG A 165 -0.37 11.59 -9.11
CA ARG A 165 -1.61 11.36 -8.36
C ARG A 165 -2.59 10.45 -9.09
N LEU A 166 -2.30 10.09 -10.34
CA LEU A 166 -3.13 9.18 -11.14
C LEU A 166 -3.11 7.76 -10.59
N LEU A 167 -4.12 6.98 -10.94
CA LEU A 167 -4.17 5.55 -10.65
C LEU A 167 -3.06 4.81 -11.42
N SER A 168 -2.68 3.62 -10.94
CA SER A 168 -1.69 2.78 -11.62
C SER A 168 -1.96 1.28 -11.39
N GLY A 169 -1.55 0.46 -12.35
CA GLY A 169 -1.68 -0.99 -12.29
C GLY A 169 -3.14 -1.42 -12.12
N ARG A 170 -3.38 -2.28 -11.13
CA ARG A 170 -4.70 -2.85 -10.83
C ARG A 170 -5.72 -1.80 -10.41
N ASP A 171 -5.31 -0.68 -9.79
CA ASP A 171 -6.24 0.38 -9.36
C ASP A 171 -7.05 0.94 -10.53
N ILE A 172 -6.46 0.99 -11.74
CA ILE A 172 -7.15 1.44 -12.95
C ILE A 172 -8.23 0.42 -13.35
N ASP A 173 -7.87 -0.86 -13.37
CA ASP A 173 -8.80 -1.93 -13.74
C ASP A 173 -9.96 -2.01 -12.76
N ASP A 174 -9.70 -1.87 -11.46
CA ASP A 174 -10.71 -1.86 -10.41
C ASP A 174 -11.66 -0.66 -10.56
N ALA A 175 -11.13 0.53 -10.83
CA ALA A 175 -11.95 1.74 -11.05
C ALA A 175 -12.82 1.62 -12.32
N LYS A 176 -12.32 1.03 -13.40
CA LYS A 176 -13.09 0.76 -14.62
C LYS A 176 -14.18 -0.27 -14.38
N GLN A 177 -13.86 -1.34 -13.67
CA GLN A 177 -14.83 -2.37 -13.30
C GLN A 177 -15.92 -1.81 -12.38
N TRP A 178 -15.55 -0.93 -11.46
CA TRP A 178 -16.50 -0.16 -10.67
C TRP A 178 -17.47 0.56 -11.61
N VAL A 179 -17.03 1.49 -12.48
CA VAL A 179 -17.93 2.19 -13.43
C VAL A 179 -18.83 1.22 -14.21
N ALA A 180 -18.28 0.10 -14.70
CA ALA A 180 -19.02 -0.88 -15.49
C ALA A 180 -20.07 -1.68 -14.71
N ARG A 181 -19.94 -1.84 -13.39
CA ARG A 181 -20.81 -2.66 -12.53
C ARG A 181 -21.82 -1.82 -11.74
N ARG A 182 -22.16 -0.63 -12.21
CA ARG A 182 -23.09 0.26 -11.52
C ARG A 182 -24.43 -0.40 -11.22
N PRO A 183 -24.88 -0.43 -9.95
CA PRO A 183 -26.25 -0.81 -9.61
C PRO A 183 -27.26 0.12 -10.27
N LYS A 184 -28.45 -0.41 -10.60
CA LYS A 184 -29.47 0.32 -11.37
C LYS A 184 -29.86 1.68 -10.77
N ASP A 185 -30.02 1.72 -9.45
CA ASP A 185 -30.53 2.89 -8.72
C ASP A 185 -29.42 3.65 -7.97
N ALA A 186 -28.16 3.29 -8.21
CA ALA A 186 -27.01 3.95 -7.59
C ALA A 186 -26.64 5.27 -8.32
N PRO A 187 -26.03 6.23 -7.63
CA PRO A 187 -25.61 7.48 -8.25
C PRO A 187 -24.65 7.28 -9.43
N GLU A 188 -24.81 8.12 -10.46
CA GLU A 188 -23.92 8.19 -11.62
C GLU A 188 -22.51 8.63 -11.22
N PRO A 189 -21.43 8.04 -11.77
CA PRO A 189 -20.09 8.60 -11.63
C PRO A 189 -20.03 10.03 -12.18
N THR A 190 -19.55 10.97 -11.36
CA THR A 190 -19.30 12.35 -11.80
C THR A 190 -18.38 12.42 -13.04
N PRO A 191 -18.47 13.50 -13.86
CA PRO A 191 -17.52 13.74 -14.95
C PRO A 191 -16.05 13.76 -14.49
N LEU A 192 -15.80 14.19 -13.24
CA LEU A 192 -14.47 14.22 -12.66
C LEU A 192 -13.92 12.80 -12.40
N HIS A 193 -14.76 11.85 -12.00
CA HIS A 193 -14.34 10.44 -11.92
C HIS A 193 -13.88 9.92 -13.27
N LEU A 194 -14.71 10.17 -14.30
CA LEU A 194 -14.48 9.62 -15.63
C LEU A 194 -13.21 10.21 -16.25
N ASP A 195 -12.98 11.52 -16.09
CA ASP A 195 -11.73 12.17 -16.53
C ASP A 195 -10.53 11.60 -15.75
N PHE A 196 -10.61 11.49 -14.42
CA PHE A 196 -9.51 10.94 -13.61
C PHE A 196 -9.13 9.51 -14.00
N ILE A 197 -10.10 8.63 -14.23
CA ILE A 197 -9.87 7.25 -14.68
C ILE A 197 -9.26 7.25 -16.09
N GLN A 198 -9.83 8.03 -17.02
CA GLN A 198 -9.34 8.11 -18.39
C GLN A 198 -7.89 8.63 -18.47
N GLN A 199 -7.54 9.66 -17.70
CA GLN A 199 -6.17 10.18 -17.66
C GLN A 199 -5.20 9.17 -17.05
N SER A 200 -5.65 8.41 -16.04
CA SER A 200 -4.86 7.33 -15.45
C SER A 200 -4.54 6.24 -16.47
N GLU A 201 -5.54 5.83 -17.27
CA GLU A 201 -5.35 4.87 -18.37
C GLU A 201 -4.36 5.38 -19.41
N ARG A 202 -4.51 6.62 -19.86
CA ARG A 202 -3.63 7.24 -20.87
C ARG A 202 -2.19 7.33 -20.37
N ALA A 203 -1.99 7.74 -19.12
CA ALA A 203 -0.67 7.82 -18.52
C ALA A 203 -0.02 6.42 -18.39
N GLN A 204 -0.78 5.39 -18.04
CA GLN A 204 -0.27 4.02 -18.01
C GLN A 204 0.11 3.50 -19.39
N ALA A 205 -0.74 3.71 -20.40
CA ALA A 205 -0.45 3.34 -21.78
C ALA A 205 0.79 4.07 -22.31
N ALA A 206 0.95 5.35 -22.00
CA ALA A 206 2.14 6.12 -22.37
C ALA A 206 3.42 5.55 -21.73
N ARG A 207 3.39 5.20 -20.44
CA ARG A 207 4.52 4.55 -19.75
C ARG A 207 4.89 3.20 -20.38
N GLN A 208 3.90 2.37 -20.68
CA GLN A 208 4.11 1.07 -21.30
C GLN A 208 4.65 1.18 -22.73
N ASN A 209 4.14 2.12 -23.52
CA ASN A 209 4.62 2.38 -24.87
C ASN A 209 6.07 2.89 -24.87
N GLU A 210 6.42 3.77 -23.92
CA GLU A 210 7.79 4.27 -23.76
C GLU A 210 8.75 3.15 -23.36
N GLU A 211 8.36 2.29 -22.42
CA GLU A 211 9.15 1.12 -22.03
C GLU A 211 9.33 0.13 -23.19
N ALA A 212 8.25 -0.16 -23.93
CA ALA A 212 8.31 -1.01 -25.11
C ALA A 212 9.25 -0.43 -26.18
N ARG A 213 9.20 0.88 -26.42
CA ARG A 213 10.12 1.57 -27.34
C ARG A 213 11.58 1.42 -26.90
N ARG A 214 11.89 1.63 -25.62
CA ARG A 214 13.25 1.45 -25.08
C ARG A 214 13.74 0.00 -25.24
N LEU A 215 12.87 -0.97 -25.00
CA LEU A 215 13.20 -2.38 -25.21
C LEU A 215 13.46 -2.70 -26.69
N GLN A 216 12.68 -2.13 -27.61
CA GLN A 216 12.91 -2.27 -29.05
C GLN A 216 14.23 -1.63 -29.50
N GLU A 217 14.53 -0.42 -29.02
CA GLU A 217 15.80 0.26 -29.31
C GLU A 217 17.00 -0.54 -28.80
N MET A 218 16.91 -1.08 -27.58
CA MET A 218 17.96 -1.94 -27.02
C MET A 218 18.11 -3.23 -27.83
N ALA A 219 17.01 -3.88 -28.20
CA ALA A 219 17.03 -5.08 -29.04
C ALA A 219 17.68 -4.80 -30.41
N ALA A 220 17.30 -3.70 -31.06
CA ALA A 220 17.89 -3.27 -32.34
C ALA A 220 19.40 -3.02 -32.21
N ALA A 221 19.84 -2.37 -31.13
CA ALA A 221 21.26 -2.15 -30.86
C ALA A 221 22.02 -3.48 -30.67
N THR A 222 21.43 -4.46 -29.98
CA THR A 222 22.05 -5.79 -29.83
C THR A 222 22.14 -6.56 -31.15
N ALA A 223 21.10 -6.51 -31.99
CA ALA A 223 21.09 -7.15 -33.30
C ALA A 223 22.11 -6.51 -34.26
N ALA A 224 22.23 -5.18 -34.25
CA ALA A 224 23.24 -4.46 -35.03
C ALA A 224 24.66 -4.87 -34.63
N ARG A 225 24.92 -5.03 -33.32
CA ARG A 225 26.21 -5.51 -32.80
C ARG A 225 26.51 -6.94 -33.24
N GLU A 226 25.53 -7.84 -33.20
CA GLU A 226 25.69 -9.22 -33.67
C GLU A 226 25.99 -9.29 -35.18
N ALA A 227 25.27 -8.50 -35.99
CA ALA A 227 25.51 -8.42 -37.43
C ALA A 227 26.92 -7.91 -37.75
N ALA A 228 27.41 -6.90 -37.03
CA ALA A 228 28.76 -6.38 -37.19
C ALA A 228 29.83 -7.44 -36.84
N LEU A 229 29.62 -8.23 -35.79
CA LEU A 229 30.51 -9.33 -35.42
C LEU A 229 30.57 -10.41 -36.51
N LYS A 230 29.41 -10.81 -37.06
CA LYS A 230 29.34 -11.78 -38.18
C LYS A 230 30.03 -11.26 -39.44
N ALA A 231 29.84 -9.99 -39.78
CA ALA A 231 30.51 -9.38 -40.93
C ALA A 231 32.04 -9.36 -40.76
N ALA A 232 32.53 -9.09 -39.55
CA ALA A 232 33.95 -9.16 -39.23
C ALA A 232 34.52 -10.59 -39.33
N GLU A 233 33.75 -11.61 -38.93
CA GLU A 233 34.10 -13.02 -39.07
C GLU A 233 34.19 -13.45 -40.53
N VAL A 234 33.20 -13.09 -41.36
CA VAL A 234 33.23 -13.36 -42.80
C VAL A 234 34.45 -12.69 -43.45
N ALA A 235 34.72 -11.43 -43.12
CA ALA A 235 35.88 -10.71 -43.65
C ALA A 235 37.22 -11.34 -43.23
N THR A 236 37.30 -11.98 -42.07
CA THR A 236 38.49 -12.73 -41.63
C THR A 236 38.62 -14.08 -42.34
N GLN A 237 37.50 -14.79 -42.54
CA GLN A 237 37.46 -16.03 -43.32
C GLN A 237 37.83 -15.81 -44.80
N GLU A 238 37.33 -14.75 -45.44
CA GLU A 238 37.68 -14.39 -46.82
C GLU A 238 39.18 -14.12 -46.98
N LYS A 239 39.80 -13.43 -46.02
CA LYS A 239 41.27 -13.24 -45.99
C LYS A 239 42.03 -14.56 -45.83
N ALA A 240 41.51 -15.50 -45.04
CA ALA A 240 42.08 -16.83 -44.87
C ALA A 240 41.89 -17.75 -46.10
N LEU A 241 40.83 -17.55 -46.88
CA LEU A 241 40.62 -18.25 -48.14
C LEU A 241 41.46 -17.67 -49.28
N ALA A 242 41.65 -16.34 -49.31
CA ALA A 242 42.55 -15.67 -50.24
C ALA A 242 44.01 -16.13 -50.10
N SER A 243 44.47 -16.41 -48.86
CA SER A 243 45.80 -17.00 -48.63
C SER A 243 45.87 -18.47 -49.05
N ARG A 244 44.79 -19.25 -48.91
CA ARG A 244 44.71 -20.64 -49.38
C ARG A 244 44.63 -20.80 -50.90
N ARG A 245 44.08 -19.82 -51.64
CA ARG A 245 44.06 -19.81 -53.11
C ARG A 245 45.47 -19.75 -53.73
N MET A 246 46.48 -19.30 -52.99
CA MET A 246 47.88 -19.26 -53.44
C MET A 246 48.55 -20.65 -53.45
N VAL A 247 47.96 -21.67 -52.78
CA VAL A 247 48.60 -22.98 -52.53
C VAL A 247 48.00 -24.11 -53.39
N ARG A 248 46.94 -23.85 -54.17
CA ARG A 248 46.04 -24.90 -54.68
C ARG A 248 46.03 -25.07 -56.21
N TRP A 249 47.19 -24.89 -56.85
CA TRP A 249 47.43 -25.32 -58.23
C TRP A 249 48.47 -26.45 -58.24
N THR A 250 48.00 -27.71 -58.15
CA THR A 250 48.71 -28.93 -58.60
C THR A 250 47.75 -30.14 -58.60
N LEU A 251 47.29 -30.54 -59.81
CA LEU A 251 46.90 -31.89 -60.30
C LEU A 251 45.64 -32.56 -59.65
N ALA A 252 44.43 -32.67 -60.25
CA ALA A 252 43.93 -33.31 -61.51
C ALA A 252 44.31 -34.80 -61.66
N GLY A 253 43.45 -35.80 -61.86
CA GLY A 253 42.02 -35.82 -62.22
C GLY A 253 41.46 -37.21 -62.63
N ALA A 254 42.15 -38.35 -62.43
CA ALA A 254 41.73 -39.63 -63.01
C ALA A 254 41.54 -40.84 -62.05
N ALA A 255 41.97 -40.76 -60.78
CA ALA A 255 41.53 -41.71 -59.73
C ALA A 255 40.09 -41.42 -59.21
N VAL A 256 39.55 -40.31 -59.72
CA VAL A 256 38.36 -39.55 -59.34
C VAL A 256 37.10 -40.43 -59.33
N ALA A 257 36.73 -41.10 -60.42
CA ALA A 257 35.40 -41.73 -60.53
C ALA A 257 35.18 -42.99 -59.65
N MET A 258 36.20 -43.83 -59.44
CA MET A 258 36.09 -45.02 -58.57
C MET A 258 36.27 -44.66 -57.09
N LEU A 259 37.13 -43.68 -56.81
CA LEU A 259 37.14 -43.01 -55.52
C LEU A 259 35.81 -42.31 -55.24
N PHE A 260 35.09 -41.77 -56.23
CA PHE A 260 33.78 -41.12 -56.01
C PHE A 260 32.69 -42.09 -55.54
N ALA A 261 32.68 -43.35 -55.97
CA ALA A 261 31.67 -44.32 -55.54
C ALA A 261 31.96 -44.89 -54.13
N ILE A 262 33.22 -45.24 -53.83
CA ILE A 262 33.65 -45.61 -52.48
C ILE A 262 33.56 -44.40 -51.55
N ALA A 263 33.92 -43.21 -52.02
CA ALA A 263 33.72 -41.97 -51.28
C ALA A 263 32.25 -41.61 -51.14
N ALA A 264 31.35 -41.98 -52.05
CA ALA A 264 29.91 -41.77 -51.88
C ALA A 264 29.33 -42.71 -50.82
N GLY A 265 29.72 -43.99 -50.81
CA GLY A 265 29.33 -44.95 -49.77
C GLY A 265 29.94 -44.63 -48.41
N ALA A 266 31.23 -44.30 -48.37
CA ALA A 266 31.90 -43.81 -47.17
C ALA A 266 31.32 -42.45 -46.74
N ALA A 267 31.00 -41.53 -47.66
CA ALA A 267 30.35 -40.27 -47.32
C ALA A 267 28.92 -40.48 -46.82
N ALA A 268 28.17 -41.46 -47.30
CA ALA A 268 26.86 -41.80 -46.76
C ALA A 268 26.97 -42.42 -45.35
N TYR A 269 27.94 -43.30 -45.12
CA TYR A 269 28.23 -43.87 -43.80
C TYR A 269 28.72 -42.79 -42.81
N TYR A 270 29.68 -41.96 -43.21
CA TYR A 270 30.15 -40.81 -42.45
C TYR A 270 29.05 -39.76 -42.24
N ALA A 271 28.14 -39.56 -43.20
CA ALA A 271 27.00 -38.65 -43.05
C ALA A 271 25.99 -39.18 -42.03
N PHE A 272 25.74 -40.49 -41.98
CA PHE A 272 24.90 -41.12 -40.96
C PHE A 272 25.53 -41.03 -39.56
N GLU A 273 26.83 -41.31 -39.43
CA GLU A 273 27.57 -41.15 -38.17
C GLU A 273 27.63 -39.68 -37.72
N GLN A 274 27.82 -38.75 -38.68
CA GLN A 274 27.75 -37.31 -38.41
C GLN A 274 26.36 -36.87 -37.98
N GLN A 275 25.28 -37.45 -38.51
CA GLN A 275 23.92 -37.13 -38.08
C GLN A 275 23.69 -37.56 -36.63
N ALA A 276 24.08 -38.78 -36.24
CA ALA A 276 23.98 -39.25 -34.86
C ALA A 276 24.83 -38.40 -33.89
N PHE A 277 26.05 -38.05 -34.27
CA PHE A 277 26.92 -37.16 -33.49
C PHE A 277 26.38 -35.73 -33.42
N ALA A 278 25.80 -35.21 -34.51
CA ALA A 278 25.17 -33.89 -34.53
C ALA A 278 23.93 -33.83 -33.65
N GLU A 279 23.15 -34.91 -33.56
CA GLU A 279 22.00 -35.02 -32.65
C GLU A 279 22.46 -35.06 -31.18
N GLN A 280 23.53 -35.81 -30.88
CA GLN A 280 24.13 -35.83 -29.54
C GLN A 280 24.72 -34.45 -29.14
N GLN A 281 25.38 -33.76 -30.07
CA GLN A 281 25.86 -32.39 -29.86
C GLN A 281 24.70 -31.39 -29.68
N ARG A 282 23.59 -31.55 -30.41
CA ARG A 282 22.38 -30.74 -30.22
C ARG A 282 21.79 -30.93 -28.83
N MET A 283 21.62 -32.17 -28.38
CA MET A 283 21.11 -32.47 -27.04
C MET A 283 22.03 -31.92 -25.93
N ALA A 284 23.35 -32.04 -26.11
CA ALA A 284 24.33 -31.44 -25.19
C ALA A 284 24.27 -29.91 -25.20
N ALA A 285 24.15 -29.27 -26.36
CA ALA A 285 24.02 -27.82 -26.50
C ALA A 285 22.71 -27.30 -25.89
N GLU A 286 21.60 -28.04 -26.04
CA GLU A 286 20.33 -27.73 -25.39
C GLU A 286 20.40 -27.87 -23.87
N GLY A 287 21.08 -28.93 -23.37
CA GLY A 287 21.35 -29.10 -21.94
C GLY A 287 22.19 -27.95 -21.37
N GLN A 288 23.24 -27.54 -22.09
CA GLN A 288 24.10 -26.42 -21.69
C GLN A 288 23.35 -25.08 -21.71
N LYS A 289 22.44 -24.87 -22.68
CA LYS A 289 21.54 -23.70 -22.70
C LYS A 289 20.61 -23.68 -21.50
N ARG A 290 19.93 -24.79 -21.17
CA ARG A 290 19.06 -24.89 -19.99
C ARG A 290 19.81 -24.60 -18.70
N PHE A 291 20.99 -25.18 -18.53
CA PHE A 291 21.84 -24.89 -17.37
C PHE A 291 22.23 -23.42 -17.29
N ALA A 292 22.60 -22.79 -18.41
CA ALA A 292 22.92 -21.36 -18.46
C ALA A 292 21.70 -20.47 -18.13
N GLU A 293 20.50 -20.85 -18.57
CA GLU A 293 19.25 -20.16 -18.23
C GLU A 293 18.91 -20.29 -16.74
N ASP A 294 19.08 -21.47 -16.15
CA ASP A 294 18.86 -21.68 -14.72
C ASP A 294 19.86 -20.91 -13.85
N GLN A 295 21.15 -20.91 -14.24
CA GLN A 295 22.17 -20.10 -13.59
C GLN A 295 21.84 -18.60 -13.68
N LYS A 296 21.36 -18.13 -14.83
CA LYS A 296 20.91 -16.74 -15.00
C LYS A 296 19.74 -16.42 -14.07
N ARG A 297 18.73 -17.29 -13.97
CA ARG A 297 17.58 -17.11 -13.06
C ARG A 297 18.02 -17.03 -11.59
N ILE A 298 18.96 -17.88 -11.18
CA ILE A 298 19.52 -17.87 -9.82
C ILE A 298 20.26 -16.55 -9.57
N ALA A 299 21.11 -16.11 -10.50
CA ALA A 299 21.86 -14.86 -10.38
C ALA A 299 20.93 -13.62 -10.32
N GLU A 300 19.88 -13.59 -11.14
CA GLU A 300 18.86 -12.53 -11.11
C GLU A 300 18.09 -12.51 -9.78
N GLN A 301 17.73 -13.70 -9.26
CA GLN A 301 17.08 -13.83 -7.96
C GLN A 301 17.98 -13.35 -6.82
N GLN A 302 19.25 -13.75 -6.81
CA GLN A 302 20.23 -13.31 -5.82
C GLN A 302 20.45 -11.79 -5.89
N THR A 303 20.52 -11.22 -7.10
CA THR A 303 20.62 -9.77 -7.31
C THR A 303 19.40 -9.04 -6.73
N ARG A 304 18.19 -9.58 -6.93
CA ARG A 304 16.96 -9.00 -6.37
C ARG A 304 16.95 -9.06 -4.85
N ILE A 305 17.38 -10.17 -4.26
CA ILE A 305 17.49 -10.34 -2.79
C ILE A 305 18.49 -9.33 -2.22
N ALA A 306 19.70 -9.24 -2.79
CA ALA A 306 20.72 -8.31 -2.37
C ALA A 306 20.25 -6.84 -2.48
N LYS A 307 19.55 -6.49 -3.57
CA LYS A 307 18.95 -5.15 -3.74
C LYS A 307 17.94 -4.86 -2.64
N LYS A 308 17.03 -5.79 -2.35
CA LYS A 308 16.00 -5.64 -1.30
C LYS A 308 16.62 -5.49 0.09
N GLN A 309 17.63 -6.28 0.40
CA GLN A 309 18.34 -6.20 1.67
C GLN A 309 19.09 -4.87 1.82
N ARG A 310 19.77 -4.41 0.76
CA ARG A 310 20.42 -3.08 0.73
C ARG A 310 19.41 -1.95 0.92
N GLU A 311 18.21 -2.06 0.33
CA GLU A 311 17.15 -1.08 0.49
C GLU A 311 16.58 -1.06 1.92
N LEU A 312 16.39 -2.23 2.54
CA LEU A 312 15.94 -2.35 3.93
C LEU A 312 16.95 -1.75 4.92
N LEU A 313 18.24 -1.94 4.68
CA LEU A 313 19.34 -1.44 5.52
C LEU A 313 19.82 -0.03 5.14
N ALA A 314 19.20 0.60 4.14
CA ALA A 314 19.57 1.95 3.73
C ALA A 314 19.36 2.95 4.89
N PRO A 315 20.34 3.81 5.19
CA PRO A 315 20.24 4.76 6.30
C PRO A 315 18.95 5.58 6.28
N GLY A 316 18.33 5.69 7.45
CA GLY A 316 17.15 6.50 7.70
C GLY A 316 17.48 7.89 8.25
N PRO A 317 16.45 8.70 8.55
CA PRO A 317 16.59 10.00 9.20
C PRO A 317 17.02 9.89 10.67
N LEU A 318 16.84 8.72 11.30
CA LEU A 318 17.26 8.41 12.65
C LEU A 318 18.37 7.37 12.62
N VAL A 319 19.34 7.48 13.53
CA VAL A 319 20.37 6.46 13.75
C VAL A 319 19.70 5.16 14.18
N GLU A 320 20.13 4.00 13.70
CA GLU A 320 19.47 2.74 14.07
C GLU A 320 19.55 2.44 15.58
N THR A 321 18.44 1.99 16.15
CA THR A 321 18.39 1.43 17.51
C THR A 321 18.69 -0.06 17.39
N LYS A 322 19.91 -0.48 17.74
CA LYS A 322 20.40 -1.84 17.46
C LYS A 322 20.93 -2.58 18.69
N LEU A 323 20.86 -3.90 18.65
CA LEU A 323 21.43 -4.83 19.63
C LEU A 323 22.13 -6.00 18.91
N GLY A 324 23.19 -6.52 19.51
CA GLY A 324 23.97 -7.63 18.95
C GLY A 324 25.15 -7.17 18.10
N ASP A 325 25.86 -8.16 17.54
CA ASP A 325 27.02 -7.93 16.68
C ASP A 325 26.59 -7.35 15.33
N ILE A 326 27.33 -6.37 14.81
CA ILE A 326 27.05 -5.79 13.49
C ILE A 326 27.40 -6.74 12.35
N ASP A 327 28.30 -7.69 12.61
CA ASP A 327 28.75 -8.70 11.64
C ASP A 327 27.94 -10.00 11.74
N ALA A 328 26.86 -10.01 12.53
CA ALA A 328 25.98 -11.16 12.67
C ALA A 328 25.39 -11.59 11.30
N PRO A 329 25.34 -12.90 11.00
CA PRO A 329 24.87 -13.42 9.71
C PRO A 329 23.38 -13.17 9.45
N ILE A 330 22.61 -12.90 10.51
CA ILE A 330 21.17 -12.66 10.43
C ILE A 330 20.88 -11.25 10.93
N VAL A 331 20.16 -10.46 10.13
CA VAL A 331 19.63 -9.17 10.56
C VAL A 331 18.12 -9.28 10.75
N VAL A 332 17.65 -8.93 11.93
CA VAL A 332 16.22 -8.84 12.27
C VAL A 332 15.84 -7.39 12.45
N ILE A 333 14.98 -6.86 11.58
CA ILE A 333 14.41 -5.51 11.69
C ILE A 333 12.98 -5.63 12.21
N GLU A 334 12.68 -5.09 13.39
CA GLU A 334 11.35 -4.97 13.96
C GLU A 334 10.79 -3.57 13.70
N TYR A 335 9.65 -3.48 13.02
CA TYR A 335 8.77 -2.31 13.10
C TYR A 335 7.71 -2.54 14.17
N SER A 336 7.73 -1.73 15.22
CA SER A 336 6.83 -1.86 16.37
C SER A 336 6.14 -0.55 16.73
N SER A 337 5.16 -0.63 17.64
CA SER A 337 4.52 0.55 18.25
C SER A 337 4.40 0.36 19.76
N VAL A 338 4.80 1.36 20.54
CA VAL A 338 4.73 1.29 22.02
C VAL A 338 3.31 1.21 22.56
N THR A 339 2.29 1.57 21.77
CA THR A 339 0.87 1.43 22.12
C THR A 339 0.20 0.17 21.55
N CYS A 340 0.93 -0.68 20.81
CA CYS A 340 0.37 -1.88 20.20
C CYS A 340 0.43 -3.10 21.15
N PRO A 341 -0.71 -3.71 21.53
CA PRO A 341 -0.73 -4.87 22.42
C PRO A 341 0.04 -6.08 21.90
N HIS A 342 0.03 -6.31 20.58
CA HIS A 342 0.80 -7.39 19.96
C HIS A 342 2.31 -7.17 20.04
N CYS A 343 2.78 -5.92 19.96
CA CYS A 343 4.18 -5.59 20.18
C CYS A 343 4.58 -5.80 21.64
N GLY A 344 3.72 -5.43 22.59
CA GLY A 344 3.93 -5.68 24.02
C GLY A 344 4.01 -7.17 24.33
N ASN A 345 3.10 -7.97 23.76
CA ASN A 345 3.10 -9.42 23.92
C ASN A 345 4.38 -10.08 23.36
N TYR A 346 4.77 -9.74 22.13
CA TYR A 346 6.04 -10.20 21.56
C TYR A 346 7.23 -9.85 22.46
N ARG A 347 7.27 -8.61 22.97
CA ARG A 347 8.37 -8.12 23.79
C ARG A 347 8.46 -8.83 25.15
N ALA A 348 7.32 -9.23 25.71
CA ALA A 348 7.26 -9.95 26.98
C ALA A 348 7.57 -11.45 26.83
N ASN A 349 7.09 -12.09 25.75
CA ASN A 349 7.04 -13.55 25.67
C ASN A 349 8.03 -14.18 24.68
N THR A 350 8.33 -13.52 23.55
CA THR A 350 9.20 -14.09 22.50
C THR A 350 10.59 -13.46 22.53
N PHE A 351 10.66 -12.14 22.65
CA PHE A 351 11.91 -11.39 22.56
C PHE A 351 12.98 -11.81 23.60
N PRO A 352 12.67 -12.12 24.88
CA PRO A 352 13.69 -12.48 25.86
C PRO A 352 14.49 -13.73 25.44
N THR A 353 13.81 -14.78 25.01
CA THR A 353 14.45 -16.03 24.56
C THR A 353 15.17 -15.84 23.23
N LEU A 354 14.60 -15.06 22.30
CA LEU A 354 15.28 -14.70 21.05
C LEU A 354 16.61 -13.97 21.33
N LYS A 355 16.58 -13.01 22.26
CA LYS A 355 17.74 -12.23 22.64
C LYS A 355 18.83 -13.12 23.23
N GLU A 356 18.48 -13.93 24.23
CA GLU A 356 19.44 -14.82 24.91
C GLU A 356 20.09 -15.81 23.96
N LYS A 357 19.30 -16.47 23.08
CA LYS A 357 19.81 -17.51 22.20
C LYS A 357 20.58 -16.99 20.98
N TYR A 358 20.20 -15.82 20.44
CA TYR A 358 20.66 -15.39 19.12
C TYR A 358 21.32 -14.02 19.09
N ILE A 359 20.80 -13.04 19.85
CA ILE A 359 21.39 -11.69 19.86
C ILE A 359 22.65 -11.69 20.71
N ASP A 360 22.56 -12.25 21.92
CA ASP A 360 23.65 -12.26 22.90
C ASP A 360 24.78 -13.23 22.51
N THR A 361 24.49 -14.18 21.62
CA THR A 361 25.47 -15.12 21.05
C THR A 361 26.13 -14.59 19.77
N GLY A 362 25.77 -13.39 19.31
CA GLY A 362 26.32 -12.77 18.09
C GLY A 362 25.77 -13.32 16.77
N LEU A 363 24.72 -14.14 16.81
CA LEU A 363 24.11 -14.72 15.61
C LEU A 363 23.10 -13.79 14.94
N VAL A 364 22.50 -12.86 15.69
CA VAL A 364 21.50 -11.91 15.21
C VAL A 364 21.88 -10.47 15.54
N LEU A 365 21.91 -9.61 14.51
CA LEU A 365 21.81 -8.17 14.65
C LEU A 365 20.33 -7.79 14.70
N TYR A 366 19.88 -7.25 15.82
CA TYR A 366 18.50 -6.81 15.99
C TYR A 366 18.40 -5.30 15.84
N ILE A 367 17.50 -4.82 14.99
CA ILE A 367 17.25 -3.40 14.72
C ILE A 367 15.78 -3.11 15.05
N SER A 368 15.55 -2.17 15.96
CA SER A 368 14.21 -1.70 16.33
C SER A 368 13.91 -0.38 15.63
N ARG A 369 12.83 -0.35 14.85
CA ARG A 369 12.34 0.83 14.11
C ARG A 369 10.92 1.21 14.53
N GLU A 370 10.69 2.51 14.47
CA GLU A 370 9.44 3.14 14.91
C GLU A 370 8.32 2.95 13.89
N PHE A 371 7.14 2.59 14.38
CA PHE A 371 5.90 2.63 13.61
C PHE A 371 4.76 3.10 14.53
N PRO A 372 4.72 4.40 14.91
CA PRO A 372 3.66 4.93 15.74
C PRO A 372 2.29 4.76 15.07
N LEU A 373 1.33 4.23 15.82
CA LEU A 373 -0.05 4.06 15.37
C LEU A 373 -0.94 5.26 15.74
N ASP A 374 -0.50 6.05 16.71
CA ASP A 374 -1.22 7.17 17.31
C ASP A 374 -0.22 8.20 17.88
N GLU A 375 -0.74 9.33 18.36
CA GLU A 375 0.06 10.44 18.91
C GLU A 375 0.82 10.05 20.18
N LEU A 376 0.25 9.18 21.02
CA LEU A 376 0.88 8.70 22.24
C LEU A 376 2.12 7.84 21.91
N ALA A 377 2.02 7.00 20.88
CA ALA A 377 3.14 6.23 20.37
C ALA A 377 4.22 7.11 19.76
N ALA A 378 3.83 8.14 18.99
CA ALA A 378 4.77 9.11 18.44
C ALA A 378 5.54 9.83 19.56
N ALA A 379 4.85 10.32 20.57
CA ALA A 379 5.44 10.92 21.76
C ALA A 379 6.39 9.96 22.50
N GLY A 380 5.98 8.70 22.68
CA GLY A 380 6.83 7.68 23.30
C GLY A 380 8.14 7.43 22.52
N TYR A 381 8.09 7.42 21.19
CA TYR A 381 9.28 7.30 20.36
C TYR A 381 10.14 8.56 20.37
N MET A 382 9.55 9.76 20.39
CA MET A 382 10.32 11.00 20.57
C MET A 382 11.11 10.96 21.88
N LEU A 383 10.49 10.54 22.99
CA LEU A 383 11.18 10.39 24.27
C LEU A 383 12.30 9.35 24.20
N ALA A 384 12.07 8.19 23.58
CA ALA A 384 13.11 7.18 23.41
C ALA A 384 14.31 7.69 22.60
N ARG A 385 14.04 8.43 21.53
CA ARG A 385 15.07 9.00 20.63
C ARG A 385 15.79 10.21 21.21
N CYS A 386 15.24 10.80 22.26
CA CYS A 386 15.90 11.84 23.03
C CYS A 386 17.08 11.33 23.89
N LYS A 387 17.24 10.01 24.00
CA LYS A 387 18.38 9.35 24.67
C LYS A 387 19.31 8.71 23.62
N LYS A 388 20.47 8.21 24.07
CA LYS A 388 21.41 7.48 23.19
C LYS A 388 20.81 6.13 22.76
N SER A 389 21.28 5.58 21.63
CA SER A 389 20.70 4.38 20.99
C SER A 389 20.50 3.17 21.92
N ASP A 390 21.46 2.89 22.81
CA ASP A 390 21.36 1.84 23.83
C ASP A 390 20.25 2.10 24.85
N GLN A 391 20.14 3.34 25.32
CA GLN A 391 19.09 3.81 26.22
C GLN A 391 17.72 3.89 25.52
N SER A 392 17.69 4.23 24.23
CA SER A 392 16.48 4.27 23.40
C SER A 392 15.82 2.90 23.37
N PHE A 393 16.58 1.83 23.11
CA PHE A 393 16.04 0.47 23.11
C PHE A 393 15.46 0.09 24.46
N ALA A 394 16.20 0.36 25.54
CA ALA A 394 15.77 0.05 26.90
C ALA A 394 14.47 0.79 27.27
N LEU A 395 14.33 2.06 26.87
CA LEU A 395 13.12 2.83 27.12
C LEU A 395 11.93 2.29 26.32
N ILE A 396 12.11 1.98 25.03
CA ILE A 396 11.07 1.34 24.20
C ILE A 396 10.63 0.02 24.84
N GLN A 397 11.58 -0.78 25.33
CA GLN A 397 11.28 -2.03 26.02
C GLN A 397 10.48 -1.80 27.31
N SER A 398 10.84 -0.79 28.09
CA SER A 398 10.11 -0.43 29.32
C SER A 398 8.67 -0.02 29.02
N MET A 399 8.45 0.82 28.00
CA MET A 399 7.12 1.25 27.57
C MET A 399 6.26 0.08 27.08
N LEU A 400 6.83 -0.80 26.25
CA LEU A 400 6.12 -2.00 25.75
C LEU A 400 5.72 -2.96 26.88
N ARG A 401 6.56 -3.11 27.92
CA ARG A 401 6.23 -3.92 29.11
C ARG A 401 5.23 -3.24 30.05
N SER A 402 5.15 -1.91 30.00
CA SER A 402 4.28 -1.11 30.87
C SER A 402 3.00 -0.64 30.16
N GLN A 403 2.55 -1.37 29.13
CA GLN A 403 1.40 -0.99 28.31
C GLN A 403 0.11 -0.82 29.11
N ASP A 404 -0.11 -1.62 30.15
CA ASP A 404 -1.28 -1.45 31.01
C ASP A 404 -1.29 -0.08 31.69
N LYS A 405 -0.14 0.35 32.24
CA LYS A 405 0.02 1.69 32.82
C LYS A 405 -0.08 2.80 31.76
N LEU A 406 0.42 2.55 30.56
CA LEU A 406 0.47 3.54 29.49
C LEU A 406 -0.91 3.77 28.84
N LEU A 407 -1.68 2.70 28.63
CA LEU A 407 -2.90 2.71 27.83
C LEU A 407 -4.18 2.82 28.68
N VAL A 408 -4.16 2.34 29.92
CA VAL A 408 -5.34 2.28 30.79
C VAL A 408 -5.14 3.17 32.02
N GLY A 409 -6.11 4.05 32.31
CA GLY A 409 -6.09 4.89 33.50
C GLY A 409 -6.97 6.13 33.38
N THR A 410 -7.17 6.82 34.51
CA THR A 410 -7.99 8.04 34.60
C THR A 410 -7.20 9.32 34.29
N ASP A 411 -5.87 9.27 34.42
CA ASP A 411 -5.00 10.40 34.11
C ASP A 411 -4.92 10.66 32.59
N THR A 412 -4.44 11.83 32.19
CA THR A 412 -4.25 12.15 30.76
C THR A 412 -3.17 11.25 30.13
N PRO A 413 -3.22 11.00 28.82
CA PRO A 413 -2.20 10.19 28.14
C PRO A 413 -0.76 10.70 28.36
N ALA A 414 -0.58 12.02 28.40
CA ALA A 414 0.72 12.65 28.65
C ALA A 414 1.24 12.37 30.06
N GLU A 415 0.39 12.44 31.08
CA GLU A 415 0.80 12.13 32.47
C GLU A 415 1.08 10.63 32.66
N ARG A 416 0.31 9.75 32.02
CA ARG A 416 0.61 8.31 32.02
C ARG A 416 1.96 8.02 31.36
N LEU A 417 2.22 8.62 30.19
CA LEU A 417 3.51 8.50 29.53
C LEU A 417 4.65 9.03 30.40
N PHE A 418 4.48 10.21 31.02
CA PHE A 418 5.45 10.77 31.94
C PHE A 418 5.73 9.85 33.12
N SER A 419 4.69 9.23 33.72
CA SER A 419 4.84 8.30 34.83
C SER A 419 5.75 7.11 34.49
N VAL A 420 5.61 6.55 33.28
CA VAL A 420 6.39 5.41 32.78
C VAL A 420 7.84 5.83 32.51
N VAL A 421 8.07 6.96 31.83
CA VAL A 421 9.44 7.39 31.51
C VAL A 421 10.18 7.98 32.70
N ARG A 422 9.47 8.50 33.70
CA ARG A 422 10.04 8.96 34.98
C ARG A 422 10.67 7.81 35.76
N GLU A 423 10.06 6.63 35.76
CA GLU A 423 10.66 5.41 36.34
C GLU A 423 11.99 5.05 35.64
N ALA A 424 12.18 5.47 34.38
CA ALA A 424 13.41 5.34 33.62
C ALA A 424 14.36 6.55 33.71
N GLY A 425 14.11 7.50 34.63
CA GLY A 425 15.00 8.62 34.94
C GLY A 425 14.75 9.91 34.15
N PHE A 426 13.60 10.08 33.50
CA PHE A 426 13.24 11.37 32.87
C PHE A 426 12.81 12.41 33.90
N SER A 427 13.41 13.60 33.83
CA SER A 427 12.86 14.80 34.47
C SER A 427 11.69 15.39 33.66
N ARG A 428 10.84 16.19 34.32
CA ARG A 428 9.73 16.90 33.64
C ARG A 428 10.24 17.84 32.54
N ALA A 429 11.34 18.56 32.81
CA ALA A 429 11.94 19.47 31.86
C ALA A 429 12.48 18.74 30.61
N GLU A 430 13.12 17.57 30.78
CA GLU A 430 13.53 16.74 29.63
C GLU A 430 12.33 16.23 28.84
N PHE A 431 11.28 15.77 29.52
CA PHE A 431 10.05 15.29 28.88
C PHE A 431 9.45 16.36 27.95
N GLU A 432 9.22 17.57 28.47
CA GLU A 432 8.63 18.67 27.71
C GLU A 432 9.53 19.13 26.56
N ARG A 433 10.84 19.27 26.81
CA ARG A 433 11.81 19.63 25.77
C ARG A 433 11.82 18.63 24.62
N CYS A 434 11.77 17.33 24.92
CA CYS A 434 11.79 16.29 23.90
C CYS A 434 10.51 16.26 23.06
N LEU A 435 9.35 16.50 23.67
CA LEU A 435 8.08 16.53 22.96
C LEU A 435 7.86 17.81 22.14
N ALA A 436 8.59 18.88 22.44
CA ALA A 436 8.57 20.12 21.67
C ALA A 436 9.46 20.08 20.40
N ASP A 437 10.21 19.00 20.17
CA ASP A 437 11.12 18.86 19.03
C ASP A 437 10.38 18.41 17.75
N ASN A 438 10.02 19.39 16.93
CA ASN A 438 9.32 19.16 15.66
C ASN A 438 10.17 18.42 14.61
N GLU A 439 11.50 18.58 14.64
CA GLU A 439 12.39 17.86 13.72
C GLU A 439 12.42 16.37 14.08
N LEU A 440 12.50 16.07 15.37
CA LEU A 440 12.44 14.71 15.87
C LEU A 440 11.09 14.05 15.57
N PHE A 441 9.98 14.78 15.76
CA PHE A 441 8.65 14.29 15.37
C PHE A 441 8.61 13.95 13.87
N SER A 442 9.12 14.84 13.02
CA SER A 442 9.17 14.63 11.55
C SER A 442 10.06 13.44 11.17
N ALA A 443 11.18 13.25 11.88
CA ALA A 443 12.08 12.11 11.67
C ALA A 443 11.39 10.79 12.05
N VAL A 444 10.69 10.73 13.19
CA VAL A 444 9.89 9.55 13.59
C VAL A 444 8.78 9.26 12.58
N ALA A 445 8.05 10.28 12.14
CA ALA A 445 6.98 10.15 11.14
C ALA A 445 7.50 9.64 9.79
N SER A 446 8.68 10.11 9.35
CA SER A 446 9.28 9.69 8.08
C SER A 446 9.86 8.26 8.12
N VAL A 447 10.28 7.75 9.29
CA VAL A 447 10.59 6.31 9.45
C VAL A 447 9.34 5.46 9.18
N ARG A 448 8.19 5.82 9.79
CA ARG A 448 6.91 5.14 9.55
C ARG A 448 6.48 5.23 8.10
N GLN A 449 6.56 6.43 7.50
CA GLN A 449 6.19 6.65 6.10
C GLN A 449 7.04 5.79 5.16
N ARG A 450 8.37 5.78 5.35
CA ARG A 450 9.29 4.93 4.58
C ARG A 450 8.92 3.45 4.73
N ALA A 451 8.62 3.00 5.95
CA ALA A 451 8.20 1.62 6.21
C ALA A 451 6.96 1.24 5.41
N HIS A 452 5.96 2.13 5.37
CA HIS A 452 4.73 1.92 4.63
C HIS A 452 4.97 1.92 3.10
N GLU A 453 5.55 3.00 2.58
CA GLU A 453 5.66 3.23 1.13
C GLU A 453 6.69 2.32 0.45
N LYS A 454 7.85 2.09 1.09
CA LYS A 454 8.97 1.36 0.48
C LYS A 454 9.06 -0.10 0.90
N HIS A 455 8.59 -0.43 2.10
CA HIS A 455 8.72 -1.77 2.67
C HIS A 455 7.37 -2.48 2.85
N GLY A 456 6.27 -1.79 2.51
CA GLY A 456 4.91 -2.33 2.56
C GLY A 456 4.44 -2.68 3.98
N VAL A 457 4.97 -2.01 5.01
CA VAL A 457 4.58 -2.26 6.41
C VAL A 457 3.22 -1.60 6.66
N ASN A 458 2.20 -2.43 6.89
CA ASN A 458 0.80 -2.00 7.07
C ASN A 458 0.21 -2.41 8.43
N ALA A 459 0.97 -3.18 9.23
CA ALA A 459 0.58 -3.65 10.54
C ALA A 459 1.82 -3.84 11.43
N VAL A 460 1.63 -3.89 12.75
CA VAL A 460 2.71 -4.08 13.72
C VAL A 460 2.35 -5.18 14.74
N PRO A 461 3.34 -5.94 15.25
CA PRO A 461 4.73 -5.91 14.82
C PRO A 461 4.90 -6.48 13.41
N THR A 462 5.83 -5.94 12.64
CA THR A 462 6.30 -6.53 11.37
C THR A 462 7.79 -6.71 11.47
N PHE A 463 8.27 -7.91 11.12
CA PHE A 463 9.68 -8.25 11.15
C PHE A 463 10.21 -8.47 9.73
N PHE A 464 11.45 -8.06 9.50
CA PHE A 464 12.25 -8.52 8.38
C PHE A 464 13.41 -9.33 8.93
N VAL A 465 13.48 -10.61 8.61
CA VAL A 465 14.63 -11.48 8.86
C VAL A 465 15.36 -11.60 7.53
N ASN A 466 16.45 -10.83 7.37
CA ASN A 466 17.07 -10.58 6.07
C ASN A 466 16.01 -10.16 5.02
N GLU A 467 15.80 -10.95 3.96
CA GLU A 467 14.79 -10.67 2.93
C GLU A 467 13.37 -11.13 3.27
N HIS A 468 13.21 -11.97 4.29
CA HIS A 468 11.95 -12.60 4.68
C HIS A 468 11.14 -11.67 5.56
N LYS A 469 9.86 -11.47 5.21
CA LYS A 469 8.94 -10.60 5.96
C LYS A 469 7.96 -11.45 6.77
N LEU A 470 7.84 -11.16 8.05
CA LEU A 470 6.88 -11.75 8.98
C LEU A 470 5.95 -10.64 9.50
N VAL A 471 4.64 -10.89 9.53
CA VAL A 471 3.64 -9.90 9.93
C VAL A 471 2.81 -10.45 11.09
N GLY A 472 2.79 -9.71 12.19
CA GLY A 472 2.07 -10.06 13.39
C GLY A 472 2.97 -10.60 14.50
N ASN A 473 2.34 -10.93 15.64
CA ASN A 473 3.01 -11.49 16.80
C ASN A 473 3.33 -12.98 16.56
N HIS A 474 4.60 -13.30 16.36
CA HIS A 474 5.08 -14.65 16.11
C HIS A 474 5.78 -15.25 17.35
N GLU A 475 5.73 -16.57 17.49
CA GLU A 475 6.51 -17.30 18.49
C GLU A 475 7.95 -17.46 18.00
N LEU A 476 8.84 -17.90 18.88
CA LEU A 476 10.26 -18.06 18.54
C LEU A 476 10.47 -19.06 17.38
N LYS A 477 9.65 -20.11 17.31
CA LYS A 477 9.78 -21.18 16.30
C LYS A 477 9.68 -20.66 14.86
N GLU A 478 8.84 -19.65 14.60
CA GLU A 478 8.73 -19.06 13.27
C GLU A 478 10.00 -18.30 12.86
N PHE A 479 10.67 -17.65 13.82
CA PHE A 479 11.98 -17.04 13.59
C PHE A 479 13.05 -18.11 13.36
N GLU A 480 13.10 -19.13 14.21
CA GLU A 480 14.07 -20.23 14.13
C GLU A 480 13.99 -20.96 12.78
N ALA A 481 12.79 -21.13 12.22
CA ALA A 481 12.59 -21.70 10.89
C ALA A 481 13.28 -20.91 9.77
N ILE A 482 13.34 -19.57 9.90
CA ILE A 482 14.07 -18.72 8.95
C ILE A 482 15.56 -18.70 9.28
N PHE A 483 15.93 -18.64 10.56
CA PHE A 483 17.32 -18.64 11.00
C PHE A 483 18.07 -19.87 10.51
N ALA A 484 17.43 -21.05 10.49
CA ALA A 484 18.01 -22.29 9.95
C ALA A 484 18.55 -22.13 8.52
N LEU A 485 17.93 -21.30 7.67
CA LEU A 485 18.37 -21.05 6.29
C LEU A 485 19.77 -20.40 6.21
N TYR A 486 20.19 -19.72 7.28
CA TYR A 486 21.44 -18.97 7.37
C TYR A 486 22.44 -19.59 8.35
N LEU A 487 21.97 -20.37 9.33
CA LEU A 487 22.83 -21.02 10.33
C LEU A 487 23.28 -22.43 9.91
N ASP A 488 22.55 -23.13 9.05
CA ASP A 488 22.94 -24.48 8.55
C ASP A 488 23.92 -24.44 7.37
N ARG A 489 24.24 -23.24 6.84
CA ARG A 489 25.36 -23.08 5.89
C ARG A 489 26.67 -23.02 6.68
N LYS A 490 27.13 -24.17 7.16
CA LYS A 490 28.57 -24.38 7.37
C LYS A 490 29.20 -24.66 6.02
N ASP A 491 30.10 -23.77 5.60
CA ASP A 491 31.10 -24.03 4.57
C ASP A 491 31.89 -25.32 4.85
#